data_AF-A0A5D0QWM1-F1
#
_entry.id   AF-A0A5D0QWM1-F1
#
_cell.length_a   1.000
_cell.length_b   1.000
_cell.length_c   1.000
_cell.angle_alpha   90.00
_cell.angle_beta   90.00
_cell.angle_gamma   90.00
#
_symmetry.space_group_name_H-M   'P 1'
#
loop_
_entity.id
_entity.type
_entity.pdbx_description
1 polymer ?
#
loop_
_entity_poly.entity_id
_entity_poly.type
_entity_poly.pdbx_seq_one_letter_code
_entity_poly.pdbx_strand_id
1 'polypeptide(L)'
;MSSIKPTSQIKIIMCFCMMCLYCSFSNAQTTTAIPDPNFEQALINQGIDSNGLNGNILNADAELVNNLNVNDKNITDLTGIEAFIHLKYLYAYSNNLSTLDLSNNVFLEVLDIDNNSIETLNISQNILLNEIYVSNNLLQTLTVSHLPNLELLACSLNNLSALNVSNNLELEVLSCYSNNLNTLNVTNNQDLESLNCGNNYLNVLNISNNHDLRTLSCSGNNLNTISFSQCSDISYVDISNNQFTELDLSANSGLKRLICENNNITELELFNAPQLLLLHASNNLLEDIDISTNNNLRFVRLGNNNLNTLDIRNTRNYRISSFNAEGNANLSCIFVDDVQASYLTSWEIDSASHFVATESDCNSLSREVVAQNLEFVMYPNPATDYLHFKNLNSNANIDIYSVNGQLVKHQTTTPQGNSINVSSLSSGLYLVKVSYLNQSITKKILIN
;
A
#
# COMPACT_ATOMS: atom_id res chain seq x y z
N MET A 1 -30.36 74.80 -76.25
CA MET A 1 -30.59 73.38 -75.90
C MET A 1 -29.24 72.69 -75.82
N SER A 2 -28.67 72.59 -74.62
CA SER A 2 -27.54 71.70 -74.31
C SER A 2 -27.80 71.10 -72.94
N SER A 3 -28.45 69.93 -72.90
CA SER A 3 -28.81 69.27 -71.64
C SER A 3 -27.64 68.45 -71.11
N ILE A 4 -27.13 68.91 -69.98
CA ILE A 4 -26.16 68.26 -69.11
C ILE A 4 -26.74 66.92 -68.62
N LYS A 5 -26.00 65.82 -68.80
CA LYS A 5 -26.26 64.54 -68.11
C LYS A 5 -25.47 64.50 -66.81
N PRO A 6 -26.09 64.22 -65.65
CA PRO A 6 -25.34 63.92 -64.44
C PRO A 6 -25.15 62.41 -64.24
N THR A 7 -24.01 62.12 -63.63
CA THR A 7 -23.76 61.15 -62.53
C THR A 7 -23.72 59.63 -62.84
N SER A 8 -22.54 59.19 -63.31
CA SER A 8 -22.03 57.82 -63.04
C SER A 8 -21.54 57.62 -61.60
N GLN A 9 -21.51 58.68 -60.76
CA GLN A 9 -21.12 58.58 -59.35
C GLN A 9 -22.13 57.84 -58.45
N ILE A 10 -23.40 57.72 -58.87
CA ILE A 10 -24.46 57.15 -58.00
C ILE A 10 -24.48 55.62 -58.02
N LYS A 11 -24.03 54.96 -59.10
CA LYS A 11 -23.98 53.49 -59.17
C LYS A 11 -22.76 52.87 -58.46
N ILE A 12 -21.66 53.61 -58.34
CA ILE A 12 -20.47 53.15 -57.61
C ILE A 12 -20.68 53.24 -56.09
N ILE A 13 -21.44 54.24 -55.62
CA ILE A 13 -21.76 54.40 -54.20
C ILE A 13 -22.72 53.30 -53.70
N MET A 14 -23.65 52.81 -54.52
CA MET A 14 -24.53 51.70 -54.14
C MET A 14 -23.82 50.33 -54.08
N CYS A 15 -22.84 50.07 -54.96
CA CYS A 15 -22.04 48.84 -54.87
C CYS A 15 -21.03 48.86 -53.71
N PHE A 16 -20.50 50.03 -53.33
CA PHE A 16 -19.65 50.17 -52.15
C PHE A 16 -20.45 50.02 -50.84
N CYS A 17 -21.69 50.53 -50.79
CA CYS A 17 -22.59 50.31 -49.65
C CYS A 17 -23.05 48.85 -49.49
N MET A 18 -23.22 48.08 -50.57
CA MET A 18 -23.52 46.64 -50.48
C MET A 18 -22.31 45.82 -50.04
N MET A 19 -21.08 46.21 -50.40
CA MET A 19 -19.86 45.55 -49.94
C MET A 19 -19.52 45.90 -48.48
N CYS A 20 -19.90 47.09 -48.01
CA CYS A 20 -19.85 47.48 -46.60
C CYS A 20 -20.97 46.84 -45.74
N LEU A 21 -22.03 46.28 -46.34
CA LEU A 21 -23.08 45.52 -45.66
C LEU A 21 -22.76 44.00 -45.55
N TYR A 22 -21.75 43.52 -46.27
CA TYR A 22 -21.17 42.18 -46.04
C TYR A 22 -19.98 42.20 -45.07
N CYS A 23 -19.44 43.38 -44.73
CA CYS A 23 -18.42 43.55 -43.69
C CYS A 23 -19.00 43.75 -42.28
N SER A 24 -20.32 43.64 -42.11
CA SER A 24 -21.00 43.77 -40.80
C SER A 24 -21.49 42.45 -40.21
N PHE A 25 -21.12 41.31 -40.80
CA PHE A 25 -20.90 40.12 -39.96
C PHE A 25 -19.58 40.33 -39.21
N SER A 26 -19.63 41.24 -38.25
CA SER A 26 -18.91 41.02 -36.99
C SER A 26 -19.30 39.60 -36.59
N ASN A 27 -18.40 38.64 -36.76
CA ASN A 27 -18.46 37.44 -35.95
C ASN A 27 -18.38 37.98 -34.53
N ALA A 28 -19.54 38.16 -33.88
CA ALA A 28 -19.56 38.48 -32.47
C ALA A 28 -18.76 37.36 -31.83
N GLN A 29 -17.58 37.69 -31.34
CA GLN A 29 -16.75 36.76 -30.60
C GLN A 29 -17.61 36.29 -29.44
N THR A 30 -18.00 35.02 -29.47
CA THR A 30 -18.72 34.42 -28.35
C THR A 30 -17.75 34.30 -27.21
N THR A 31 -18.19 34.76 -26.05
CA THR A 31 -17.40 34.69 -24.81
C THR A 31 -18.17 33.93 -23.76
N THR A 32 -17.43 33.27 -22.88
CA THR A 32 -17.95 32.59 -21.70
C THR A 32 -17.46 33.32 -20.47
N ALA A 33 -18.35 33.56 -19.51
CA ALA A 33 -18.00 34.26 -18.28
C ALA A 33 -16.96 33.47 -17.47
N ILE A 34 -15.99 34.18 -16.90
CA ILE A 34 -15.03 33.66 -15.92
C ILE A 34 -15.10 34.58 -14.70
N PRO A 35 -16.02 34.31 -13.75
CA PRO A 35 -16.25 35.19 -12.61
C PRO A 35 -15.08 35.26 -11.63
N ASP A 36 -14.29 34.17 -11.54
CA ASP A 36 -13.13 34.10 -10.64
C ASP A 36 -11.90 34.76 -11.29
N PRO A 37 -11.42 35.89 -10.74
CA PRO A 37 -10.29 36.60 -11.32
C PRO A 37 -8.97 35.82 -11.22
N ASN A 38 -8.83 34.89 -10.27
CA ASN A 38 -7.64 34.04 -10.18
C ASN A 38 -7.66 32.99 -11.30
N PHE A 39 -8.84 32.47 -11.66
CA PHE A 39 -8.97 31.55 -12.79
C PHE A 39 -8.64 32.25 -14.10
N GLU A 40 -9.24 33.41 -14.35
CA GLU A 40 -8.95 34.20 -15.55
C GLU A 40 -7.47 34.60 -15.61
N GLN A 41 -6.90 35.07 -14.50
CA GLN A 41 -5.48 35.41 -14.45
C GLN A 41 -4.58 34.19 -14.70
N ALA A 42 -4.96 32.99 -14.25
CA ALA A 42 -4.23 31.76 -14.54
C ALA A 42 -4.26 31.39 -16.03
N LEU A 43 -5.37 31.66 -16.73
CA LEU A 43 -5.49 31.48 -18.17
C LEU A 43 -4.63 32.50 -18.95
N ILE A 44 -4.64 33.77 -18.53
CA ILE A 44 -3.79 34.82 -19.12
C ILE A 44 -2.31 34.47 -18.95
N ASN A 45 -1.91 34.02 -17.76
CA ASN A 45 -0.53 33.65 -17.47
C ASN A 45 -0.03 32.49 -18.33
N GLN A 46 -0.94 31.62 -18.77
CA GLN A 46 -0.66 30.51 -19.70
C GLN A 46 -0.74 30.93 -21.18
N GLY A 47 -1.10 32.18 -21.46
CA GLY A 47 -1.31 32.67 -22.83
C GLY A 47 -2.53 32.07 -23.52
N ILE A 48 -3.47 31.53 -22.73
CA ILE A 48 -4.73 30.98 -23.23
C ILE A 48 -5.70 32.12 -23.48
N ASP A 49 -5.95 32.96 -22.48
CA ASP A 49 -6.85 34.11 -22.61
C ASP A 49 -6.14 35.27 -23.33
N SER A 50 -6.58 35.55 -24.56
CA SER A 50 -6.03 36.61 -25.41
C SER A 50 -6.75 37.96 -25.29
N ASN A 51 -7.92 38.02 -24.66
CA ASN A 51 -8.71 39.25 -24.50
C ASN A 51 -8.49 39.93 -23.12
N GLY A 52 -7.74 39.27 -22.24
CA GLY A 52 -7.17 39.84 -21.01
C GLY A 52 -8.18 39.93 -19.86
N LEU A 53 -7.73 40.35 -18.68
CA LEU A 53 -8.51 40.24 -17.44
C LEU A 53 -9.78 41.12 -17.46
N ASN A 54 -10.91 40.53 -17.86
CA ASN A 54 -12.16 41.23 -18.14
C ASN A 54 -13.43 40.47 -17.68
N GLY A 55 -13.28 39.34 -16.98
CA GLY A 55 -14.33 38.47 -16.47
C GLY A 55 -14.92 37.50 -17.50
N ASN A 56 -14.26 37.27 -18.63
CA ASN A 56 -14.69 36.29 -19.65
C ASN A 56 -13.53 35.84 -20.53
N ILE A 57 -13.70 34.70 -21.20
CA ILE A 57 -12.77 34.19 -22.21
C ILE A 57 -13.43 34.13 -23.58
N LEU A 58 -12.66 34.32 -24.65
CA LEU A 58 -13.10 34.00 -26.01
C LEU A 58 -13.29 32.49 -26.16
N ASN A 59 -14.44 32.02 -26.64
CA ASN A 59 -14.66 30.58 -26.85
C ASN A 59 -13.62 29.98 -27.80
N ALA A 60 -13.20 30.74 -28.82
CA ALA A 60 -12.16 30.33 -29.75
C ALA A 60 -10.80 30.08 -29.08
N ASP A 61 -10.50 30.76 -27.97
CA ASP A 61 -9.28 30.53 -27.19
C ASP A 61 -9.41 29.23 -26.37
N ALA A 62 -10.54 29.05 -25.68
CA ALA A 62 -10.81 27.87 -24.86
C ALA A 62 -10.90 26.57 -25.70
N GLU A 63 -11.50 26.63 -26.89
CA GLU A 63 -11.68 25.49 -27.80
C GLU A 63 -10.37 24.90 -28.32
N LEU A 64 -9.26 25.64 -28.27
CA LEU A 64 -7.93 25.16 -28.67
C LEU A 64 -7.21 24.37 -27.58
N VAL A 65 -7.71 24.42 -26.34
CA VAL A 65 -7.06 23.86 -25.17
C VAL A 65 -7.48 22.41 -24.96
N ASN A 66 -6.51 21.51 -24.94
CA ASN A 66 -6.71 20.10 -24.57
C ASN A 66 -6.07 19.73 -23.22
N ASN A 67 -5.23 20.60 -22.66
CA ASN A 67 -4.58 20.45 -21.37
C ASN A 67 -4.63 21.79 -20.64
N LEU A 68 -5.23 21.79 -19.45
CA LEU A 68 -5.34 22.96 -18.60
C LEU A 68 -4.75 22.65 -17.23
N ASN A 69 -3.74 23.42 -16.83
CA ASN A 69 -3.15 23.33 -15.50
C ASN A 69 -3.33 24.65 -14.75
N VAL A 70 -4.18 24.63 -13.73
CA VAL A 70 -4.48 25.78 -12.87
C VAL A 70 -4.26 25.44 -11.39
N ASN A 71 -3.25 24.60 -11.13
CA ASN A 71 -2.88 24.16 -9.80
C ASN A 71 -2.34 25.31 -8.93
N ASP A 72 -2.70 25.30 -7.64
CA ASP A 72 -2.18 26.24 -6.63
C ASP A 72 -2.29 27.71 -7.08
N LYS A 73 -3.53 28.10 -7.44
CA LYS A 73 -3.85 29.46 -7.91
C LYS A 73 -4.83 30.19 -6.99
N ASN A 74 -5.22 29.58 -5.87
CA ASN A 74 -6.27 30.10 -4.99
C ASN A 74 -7.59 30.34 -5.73
N ILE A 75 -7.91 29.49 -6.71
CA ILE A 75 -9.18 29.55 -7.45
C ILE A 75 -10.29 29.01 -6.56
N THR A 76 -11.42 29.71 -6.54
CA THR A 76 -12.62 29.35 -5.78
C THR A 76 -13.77 28.88 -6.68
N ASP A 77 -13.76 29.29 -7.95
CA ASP A 77 -14.80 28.97 -8.92
C ASP A 77 -14.19 28.74 -10.32
N LEU A 78 -14.50 27.58 -10.92
CA LEU A 78 -14.09 27.22 -12.29
C LEU A 78 -15.19 27.49 -13.33
N THR A 79 -16.25 28.22 -13.00
CA THR A 79 -17.23 28.71 -13.98
C THR A 79 -16.50 29.35 -15.17
N GLY A 80 -16.87 28.91 -16.37
CA GLY A 80 -16.15 29.17 -17.63
C GLY A 80 -15.45 27.95 -18.21
N ILE A 81 -15.20 26.91 -17.39
CA ILE A 81 -14.59 25.65 -17.83
C ILE A 81 -15.43 24.93 -18.90
N GLU A 82 -16.74 25.20 -18.97
CA GLU A 82 -17.64 24.68 -19.99
C GLU A 82 -17.28 25.11 -21.42
N ALA A 83 -16.49 26.17 -21.59
CA ALA A 83 -15.98 26.61 -22.90
C ALA A 83 -14.86 25.71 -23.45
N PHE A 84 -14.21 24.93 -22.59
CA PHE A 84 -13.06 24.08 -22.91
C PHE A 84 -13.53 22.71 -23.41
N ILE A 85 -14.28 22.71 -24.52
CA ILE A 85 -14.99 21.52 -25.02
C ILE A 85 -14.09 20.40 -25.54
N HIS A 86 -12.81 20.67 -25.82
CA HIS A 86 -11.81 19.67 -26.25
C HIS A 86 -10.82 19.29 -25.14
N LEU A 87 -11.11 19.69 -23.90
CA LEU A 87 -10.24 19.43 -22.75
C LEU A 87 -10.14 17.93 -22.45
N LYS A 88 -8.91 17.43 -22.38
CA LYS A 88 -8.57 16.04 -22.05
C LYS A 88 -7.93 15.91 -20.67
N TYR A 89 -7.10 16.89 -20.30
CA TYR A 89 -6.37 16.89 -19.04
C TYR A 89 -6.72 18.14 -18.25
N LEU A 90 -7.35 17.99 -17.10
CA LEU A 90 -7.63 19.07 -16.17
C LEU A 90 -6.86 18.84 -14.87
N TYR A 91 -5.93 19.74 -14.57
CA TYR A 91 -5.23 19.81 -13.29
C TYR A 91 -5.65 21.10 -12.58
N ALA A 92 -6.34 20.96 -11.46
CA ALA A 92 -6.77 22.03 -10.57
C ALA A 92 -6.53 21.69 -9.09
N TYR A 93 -5.45 20.94 -8.80
CA TYR A 93 -5.06 20.55 -7.44
C TYR A 93 -4.70 21.78 -6.58
N SER A 94 -4.92 21.67 -5.26
CA SER A 94 -4.61 22.72 -4.27
C SER A 94 -5.24 24.06 -4.60
N ASN A 95 -6.57 24.06 -4.75
CA ASN A 95 -7.38 25.26 -4.86
C ASN A 95 -8.44 25.27 -3.75
N ASN A 96 -9.40 26.19 -3.84
CA ASN A 96 -10.47 26.36 -2.87
C ASN A 96 -11.85 26.08 -3.50
N LEU A 97 -11.91 25.13 -4.45
CA LEU A 97 -13.14 24.80 -5.16
C LEU A 97 -14.13 24.09 -4.23
N SER A 98 -15.36 24.59 -4.17
CA SER A 98 -16.47 23.94 -3.46
C SER A 98 -17.43 23.21 -4.41
N THR A 99 -17.47 23.63 -5.67
CA THR A 99 -18.28 23.05 -6.73
C THR A 99 -17.48 22.96 -8.01
N LEU A 100 -17.85 22.01 -8.87
CA LEU A 100 -17.25 21.83 -10.18
C LEU A 100 -18.26 21.17 -11.11
N ASP A 101 -18.56 21.82 -12.24
CA ASP A 101 -19.39 21.26 -13.30
C ASP A 101 -18.51 20.92 -14.51
N LEU A 102 -18.43 19.63 -14.83
CA LEU A 102 -17.66 19.08 -15.96
C LEU A 102 -18.56 18.52 -17.05
N SER A 103 -19.87 18.84 -17.04
CA SER A 103 -20.86 18.24 -17.94
C SER A 103 -20.58 18.51 -19.43
N ASN A 104 -19.88 19.60 -19.77
CA ASN A 104 -19.48 19.94 -21.14
C ASN A 104 -18.08 19.43 -21.52
N ASN A 105 -17.25 19.03 -20.55
CA ASN A 105 -15.88 18.56 -20.78
C ASN A 105 -15.86 17.03 -21.02
N VAL A 106 -16.68 16.57 -21.97
CA VAL A 106 -16.95 15.14 -22.22
C VAL A 106 -15.74 14.34 -22.73
N PHE A 107 -14.68 15.03 -23.16
CA PHE A 107 -13.44 14.43 -23.63
C PHE A 107 -12.36 14.28 -22.55
N LEU A 108 -12.67 14.56 -21.28
CA LEU A 108 -11.72 14.39 -20.18
C LEU A 108 -11.27 12.93 -20.06
N GLU A 109 -9.95 12.76 -20.05
CA GLU A 109 -9.22 11.52 -19.80
C GLU A 109 -8.61 11.56 -18.39
N VAL A 110 -8.03 12.69 -17.99
CA VAL A 110 -7.44 12.87 -16.65
C VAL A 110 -8.09 14.04 -15.93
N LEU A 111 -8.51 13.79 -14.69
CA LEU A 111 -9.02 14.80 -13.76
C LEU A 111 -8.22 14.77 -12.47
N ASP A 112 -7.56 15.89 -12.16
CA ASP A 112 -6.91 16.12 -10.87
C ASP A 112 -7.49 17.36 -10.21
N ILE A 113 -8.22 17.13 -9.11
CA ILE A 113 -8.84 18.14 -8.25
C ILE A 113 -8.53 17.85 -6.79
N ASP A 114 -7.38 17.20 -6.52
CA ASP A 114 -6.89 16.93 -5.17
C ASP A 114 -6.80 18.23 -4.35
N ASN A 115 -6.99 18.14 -3.04
CA ASN A 115 -6.85 19.26 -2.10
C ASN A 115 -7.74 20.46 -2.47
N ASN A 116 -9.06 20.22 -2.46
CA ASN A 116 -10.08 21.25 -2.63
C ASN A 116 -11.12 21.12 -1.49
N SER A 117 -12.32 21.67 -1.66
CA SER A 117 -13.43 21.58 -0.70
C SER A 117 -14.71 21.05 -1.37
N ILE A 118 -14.57 20.15 -2.35
CA ILE A 118 -15.69 19.64 -3.14
C ILE A 118 -16.52 18.65 -2.31
N GLU A 119 -17.80 18.94 -2.14
CA GLU A 119 -18.75 18.08 -1.40
C GLU A 119 -19.44 17.04 -2.31
N THR A 120 -19.65 17.40 -3.58
CA THR A 120 -20.30 16.55 -4.57
C THR A 120 -19.60 16.67 -5.92
N LEU A 121 -19.39 15.54 -6.59
CA LEU A 121 -18.78 15.50 -7.91
C LEU A 121 -19.67 14.68 -8.85
N ASN A 122 -20.16 15.32 -9.91
CA ASN A 122 -20.89 14.65 -10.98
C ASN A 122 -19.99 14.52 -12.22
N ILE A 123 -19.55 13.30 -12.49
CA ILE A 123 -18.72 12.93 -13.64
C ILE A 123 -19.45 11.95 -14.58
N SER A 124 -20.78 11.97 -14.58
CA SER A 124 -21.60 11.04 -15.39
C SER A 124 -21.42 11.19 -16.90
N GLN A 125 -21.00 12.36 -17.37
CA GLN A 125 -20.76 12.63 -18.80
C GLN A 125 -19.31 12.39 -19.23
N ASN A 126 -18.38 12.27 -18.29
CA ASN A 126 -16.94 12.17 -18.54
C ASN A 126 -16.52 10.70 -18.69
N ILE A 127 -17.18 9.97 -19.60
CA ILE A 127 -17.04 8.51 -19.75
C ILE A 127 -15.66 8.05 -20.24
N LEU A 128 -14.81 8.98 -20.67
CA LEU A 128 -13.45 8.73 -21.15
C LEU A 128 -12.39 8.84 -20.04
N LEU A 129 -12.78 9.20 -18.81
CA LEU A 129 -11.84 9.30 -17.69
C LEU A 129 -11.15 7.95 -17.44
N ASN A 130 -9.82 7.98 -17.44
CA ASN A 130 -8.96 6.85 -17.08
C ASN A 130 -8.13 7.10 -15.81
N GLU A 131 -7.87 8.37 -15.46
CA GLU A 131 -7.21 8.74 -14.21
C GLU A 131 -7.99 9.81 -13.44
N ILE A 132 -8.28 9.53 -12.17
CA ILE A 132 -9.03 10.43 -11.29
C ILE A 132 -8.29 10.63 -9.97
N TYR A 133 -7.93 11.87 -9.69
CA TYR A 133 -7.36 12.34 -8.43
C TYR A 133 -8.34 13.34 -7.79
N VAL A 134 -9.02 12.89 -6.73
CA VAL A 134 -10.06 13.64 -6.00
C VAL A 134 -9.84 13.57 -4.48
N SER A 135 -8.63 13.25 -4.06
CA SER A 135 -8.22 13.10 -2.67
C SER A 135 -8.25 14.44 -1.91
N ASN A 136 -8.44 14.37 -0.59
CA ASN A 136 -8.52 15.53 0.29
C ASN A 136 -9.61 16.53 -0.17
N ASN A 137 -10.83 16.04 -0.19
CA ASN A 137 -12.06 16.79 -0.47
C ASN A 137 -13.11 16.41 0.60
N LEU A 138 -14.38 16.75 0.40
CA LEU A 138 -15.47 16.50 1.35
C LEU A 138 -16.53 15.53 0.78
N LEU A 139 -16.14 14.68 -0.17
CA LEU A 139 -17.07 13.79 -0.88
C LEU A 139 -17.67 12.75 0.07
N GLN A 140 -19.00 12.70 0.13
CA GLN A 140 -19.73 11.65 0.86
C GLN A 140 -20.07 10.45 -0.04
N THR A 141 -20.14 10.69 -1.35
CA THR A 141 -20.41 9.68 -2.37
C THR A 141 -19.57 9.96 -3.61
N LEU A 142 -19.11 8.92 -4.28
CA LEU A 142 -18.44 8.99 -5.57
C LEU A 142 -18.92 7.82 -6.43
N THR A 143 -19.46 8.13 -7.61
CA THR A 143 -19.92 7.11 -8.56
C THR A 143 -18.94 7.03 -9.72
N VAL A 144 -18.35 5.85 -9.91
CA VAL A 144 -17.36 5.57 -10.97
C VAL A 144 -17.74 4.34 -11.81
N SER A 145 -18.87 3.69 -11.52
CA SER A 145 -19.27 2.43 -12.15
C SER A 145 -19.62 2.55 -13.64
N HIS A 146 -19.72 3.77 -14.16
CA HIS A 146 -19.95 4.10 -15.56
C HIS A 146 -18.66 4.44 -16.34
N LEU A 147 -17.48 4.31 -15.72
CA LEU A 147 -16.17 4.62 -16.31
C LEU A 147 -15.43 3.33 -16.69
N PRO A 148 -15.60 2.81 -17.92
CA PRO A 148 -15.06 1.49 -18.30
C PRO A 148 -13.53 1.46 -18.39
N ASN A 149 -12.89 2.60 -18.69
CA ASN A 149 -11.44 2.70 -18.92
C ASN A 149 -10.69 3.21 -17.67
N LEU A 150 -11.30 3.16 -16.48
CA LEU A 150 -10.69 3.72 -15.27
C LEU A 150 -9.54 2.83 -14.80
N GLU A 151 -8.31 3.32 -14.96
CA GLU A 151 -7.05 2.66 -14.60
C GLU A 151 -6.57 3.08 -13.21
N LEU A 152 -6.77 4.36 -12.85
CA LEU A 152 -6.35 4.92 -11.56
C LEU A 152 -7.47 5.72 -10.88
N LEU A 153 -7.72 5.37 -9.62
CA LEU A 153 -8.61 6.12 -8.74
C LEU A 153 -7.95 6.46 -7.40
N ALA A 154 -7.65 7.74 -7.20
CA ALA A 154 -7.20 8.30 -5.94
C ALA A 154 -8.32 9.17 -5.32
N CYS A 155 -9.04 8.61 -4.35
CA CYS A 155 -10.14 9.27 -3.64
C CYS A 155 -9.95 9.24 -2.12
N SER A 156 -8.69 9.33 -1.69
CA SER A 156 -8.30 9.26 -0.28
C SER A 156 -8.71 10.53 0.48
N LEU A 157 -8.80 10.50 1.81
CA LEU A 157 -9.13 11.67 2.63
C LEU A 157 -10.44 12.34 2.19
N ASN A 158 -11.50 11.54 2.15
CA ASN A 158 -12.87 11.99 1.89
C ASN A 158 -13.79 11.40 2.96
N ASN A 159 -15.10 11.53 2.77
CA ASN A 159 -16.12 11.04 3.71
C ASN A 159 -16.93 9.88 3.12
N LEU A 160 -16.38 9.12 2.17
CA LEU A 160 -17.10 8.07 1.44
C LEU A 160 -17.54 6.95 2.38
N SER A 161 -18.84 6.66 2.39
CA SER A 161 -19.40 5.54 3.17
C SER A 161 -19.46 4.24 2.37
N ALA A 162 -19.45 4.35 1.04
CA ALA A 162 -19.41 3.23 0.09
C ALA A 162 -18.63 3.64 -1.16
N LEU A 163 -17.98 2.66 -1.78
CA LEU A 163 -17.28 2.81 -3.05
C LEU A 163 -17.49 1.54 -3.88
N ASN A 164 -18.07 1.69 -5.07
CA ASN A 164 -18.31 0.58 -5.98
C ASN A 164 -17.41 0.69 -7.21
N VAL A 165 -16.40 -0.18 -7.27
CA VAL A 165 -15.43 -0.29 -8.37
C VAL A 165 -15.63 -1.54 -9.23
N SER A 166 -16.76 -2.25 -9.06
CA SER A 166 -16.97 -3.57 -9.67
C SER A 166 -17.04 -3.60 -11.20
N ASN A 167 -17.26 -2.45 -11.85
CA ASN A 167 -17.30 -2.29 -13.30
C ASN A 167 -16.00 -1.70 -13.89
N ASN A 168 -15.05 -1.28 -13.05
CA ASN A 168 -13.79 -0.68 -13.50
C ASN A 168 -12.76 -1.80 -13.70
N LEU A 169 -12.94 -2.58 -14.76
CA LEU A 169 -12.19 -3.83 -14.96
C LEU A 169 -10.70 -3.60 -15.23
N GLU A 170 -10.36 -2.43 -15.79
CA GLU A 170 -8.98 -2.00 -16.11
C GLU A 170 -8.28 -1.32 -14.92
N LEU A 171 -8.87 -1.34 -13.71
CA LEU A 171 -8.34 -0.61 -12.55
C LEU A 171 -7.05 -1.26 -12.02
N GLU A 172 -5.93 -0.56 -12.20
CA GLU A 172 -4.59 -0.95 -11.75
C GLU A 172 -4.25 -0.38 -10.37
N VAL A 173 -4.72 0.83 -10.07
CA VAL A 173 -4.41 1.56 -8.83
C VAL A 173 -5.67 2.09 -8.15
N LEU A 174 -5.88 1.65 -6.91
CA LEU A 174 -6.96 2.16 -6.05
C LEU A 174 -6.40 2.70 -4.74
N SER A 175 -6.58 4.00 -4.50
CA SER A 175 -6.29 4.66 -3.23
C SER A 175 -7.54 5.31 -2.64
N CYS A 176 -8.16 4.63 -1.68
CA CYS A 176 -9.33 5.11 -0.93
C CYS A 176 -9.05 5.22 0.58
N TYR A 177 -7.79 5.50 0.94
CA TYR A 177 -7.33 5.68 2.31
C TYR A 177 -8.11 6.77 3.05
N SER A 178 -8.36 6.59 4.35
CA SER A 178 -9.01 7.59 5.21
C SER A 178 -10.38 8.01 4.67
N ASN A 179 -11.30 7.05 4.63
CA ASN A 179 -12.72 7.24 4.32
C ASN A 179 -13.56 6.57 5.42
N ASN A 180 -14.87 6.42 5.20
CA ASN A 180 -15.80 5.77 6.12
C ASN A 180 -16.30 4.41 5.59
N LEU A 181 -15.47 3.70 4.81
CA LEU A 181 -15.87 2.46 4.15
C LEU A 181 -16.00 1.32 5.17
N ASN A 182 -17.16 0.67 5.19
CA ASN A 182 -17.41 -0.54 6.00
C ASN A 182 -17.14 -1.83 5.20
N THR A 183 -17.23 -1.74 3.88
CA THR A 183 -16.99 -2.83 2.94
C THR A 183 -16.28 -2.29 1.71
N LEU A 184 -15.39 -3.09 1.14
CA LEU A 184 -14.76 -2.81 -0.15
C LEU A 184 -14.68 -4.12 -0.94
N ASN A 185 -15.24 -4.13 -2.15
CA ASN A 185 -15.18 -5.29 -3.03
C ASN A 185 -14.29 -4.97 -4.24
N VAL A 186 -13.14 -5.64 -4.31
CA VAL A 186 -12.16 -5.54 -5.39
C VAL A 186 -12.04 -6.81 -6.24
N THR A 187 -12.95 -7.77 -6.05
CA THR A 187 -12.84 -9.12 -6.68
C THR A 187 -13.00 -9.12 -8.20
N ASN A 188 -13.51 -8.05 -8.80
CA ASN A 188 -13.62 -7.90 -10.26
C ASN A 188 -12.41 -7.17 -10.88
N ASN A 189 -11.56 -6.52 -10.07
CA ASN A 189 -10.46 -5.69 -10.54
C ASN A 189 -9.19 -6.55 -10.67
N GLN A 190 -9.15 -7.45 -11.65
CA GLN A 190 -8.09 -8.47 -11.75
C GLN A 190 -6.71 -7.86 -12.05
N ASP A 191 -6.68 -6.72 -12.74
CA ASP A 191 -5.45 -6.00 -13.12
C ASP A 191 -4.90 -5.12 -11.98
N LEU A 192 -5.51 -5.17 -10.78
CA LEU A 192 -5.15 -4.31 -9.64
C LEU A 192 -3.73 -4.64 -9.12
N GLU A 193 -2.78 -3.74 -9.36
CA GLU A 193 -1.39 -3.84 -8.89
C GLU A 193 -1.17 -3.19 -7.52
N SER A 194 -1.94 -2.14 -7.20
CA SER A 194 -1.78 -1.36 -5.96
C SER A 194 -3.10 -1.03 -5.30
N LEU A 195 -3.25 -1.45 -4.04
CA LEU A 195 -4.42 -1.15 -3.20
C LEU A 195 -4.00 -0.46 -1.91
N ASN A 196 -4.49 0.77 -1.72
CA ASN A 196 -4.47 1.47 -0.44
C ASN A 196 -5.90 1.73 0.03
N CYS A 197 -6.32 0.97 1.03
CA CYS A 197 -7.64 1.09 1.68
C CYS A 197 -7.53 1.30 3.19
N GLY A 198 -6.37 1.80 3.67
CA GLY A 198 -6.15 2.02 5.09
C GLY A 198 -7.06 3.10 5.71
N ASN A 199 -7.14 3.14 7.03
CA ASN A 199 -7.98 4.05 7.82
C ASN A 199 -9.43 4.07 7.33
N ASN A 200 -10.06 2.90 7.40
CA ASN A 200 -11.48 2.70 7.12
C ASN A 200 -12.07 1.83 8.24
N TYR A 201 -13.26 1.27 8.05
CA TYR A 201 -13.94 0.41 9.02
C TYR A 201 -14.13 -1.02 8.47
N LEU A 202 -13.23 -1.49 7.59
CA LEU A 202 -13.34 -2.79 6.95
C LEU A 202 -13.17 -3.92 7.97
N ASN A 203 -14.10 -4.89 7.95
CA ASN A 203 -14.03 -6.10 8.78
C ASN A 203 -13.54 -7.32 7.98
N VAL A 204 -13.68 -7.27 6.66
CA VAL A 204 -13.25 -8.29 5.71
C VAL A 204 -12.73 -7.58 4.46
N LEU A 205 -11.64 -8.11 3.90
CA LEU A 205 -11.13 -7.72 2.60
C LEU A 205 -10.79 -8.99 1.81
N ASN A 206 -11.41 -9.17 0.66
CA ASN A 206 -11.12 -10.29 -0.22
C ASN A 206 -10.27 -9.84 -1.41
N ILE A 207 -9.04 -10.35 -1.49
CA ILE A 207 -8.08 -10.08 -2.56
C ILE A 207 -7.79 -11.32 -3.44
N SER A 208 -8.62 -12.37 -3.36
CA SER A 208 -8.32 -13.67 -3.99
C SER A 208 -8.21 -13.64 -5.52
N ASN A 209 -8.73 -12.60 -6.18
CA ASN A 209 -8.73 -12.46 -7.63
C ASN A 209 -7.75 -11.39 -8.13
N ASN A 210 -7.01 -10.74 -7.22
CA ASN A 210 -6.06 -9.68 -7.56
C ASN A 210 -4.66 -10.28 -7.67
N HIS A 211 -4.45 -11.09 -8.72
CA HIS A 211 -3.24 -11.89 -8.88
C HIS A 211 -1.99 -11.04 -9.13
N ASP A 212 -2.17 -9.86 -9.74
CA ASP A 212 -1.09 -8.92 -10.05
C ASP A 212 -0.78 -7.95 -8.91
N LEU A 213 -1.41 -8.11 -7.73
CA LEU A 213 -1.25 -7.21 -6.61
C LEU A 213 0.18 -7.23 -6.04
N ARG A 214 0.88 -6.10 -6.15
CA ARG A 214 2.27 -5.91 -5.70
C ARG A 214 2.37 -5.15 -4.40
N THR A 215 1.42 -4.26 -4.12
CA THR A 215 1.41 -3.42 -2.93
C THR A 215 0.03 -3.37 -2.29
N LEU A 216 -0.04 -3.74 -1.02
CA LEU A 216 -1.24 -3.63 -0.21
C LEU A 216 -0.96 -2.79 1.04
N SER A 217 -1.78 -1.77 1.26
CA SER A 217 -1.96 -1.16 2.58
C SER A 217 -3.44 -1.20 2.96
N CYS A 218 -3.76 -1.92 4.03
CA CYS A 218 -5.08 -1.97 4.65
C CYS A 218 -5.00 -1.65 6.15
N SER A 219 -4.01 -0.85 6.54
CA SER A 219 -3.78 -0.47 7.93
C SER A 219 -4.93 0.33 8.52
N GLY A 220 -5.14 0.30 9.83
CA GLY A 220 -6.21 1.07 10.48
C GLY A 220 -7.60 0.62 10.05
N ASN A 221 -7.86 -0.68 10.11
CA ASN A 221 -9.17 -1.28 9.86
C ASN A 221 -9.52 -2.23 11.03
N ASN A 222 -10.58 -3.02 10.88
CA ASN A 222 -11.01 -4.02 11.85
C ASN A 222 -10.77 -5.45 11.31
N LEU A 223 -9.74 -5.65 10.49
CA LEU A 223 -9.43 -6.95 9.89
C LEU A 223 -8.78 -7.87 10.94
N ASN A 224 -9.18 -9.14 10.94
CA ASN A 224 -8.55 -10.19 11.75
C ASN A 224 -7.87 -11.28 10.91
N THR A 225 -8.17 -11.34 9.61
CA THR A 225 -7.59 -12.30 8.68
C THR A 225 -7.60 -11.75 7.25
N ILE A 226 -6.65 -12.20 6.45
CA ILE A 226 -6.58 -11.98 5.00
C ILE A 226 -5.70 -13.09 4.40
N SER A 227 -6.07 -13.60 3.23
CA SER A 227 -5.26 -14.59 2.53
C SER A 227 -4.45 -13.95 1.43
N PHE A 228 -3.13 -14.15 1.46
CA PHE A 228 -2.20 -13.73 0.41
C PHE A 228 -1.86 -14.85 -0.58
N SER A 229 -2.54 -16.01 -0.49
CA SER A 229 -2.23 -17.22 -1.26
C SER A 229 -2.35 -17.06 -2.77
N GLN A 230 -3.15 -16.09 -3.24
CA GLN A 230 -3.35 -15.79 -4.66
C GLN A 230 -2.58 -14.56 -5.15
N CYS A 231 -1.79 -13.92 -4.27
CA CYS A 231 -1.01 -12.70 -4.56
C CYS A 231 0.48 -12.99 -4.38
N SER A 232 1.04 -13.92 -5.19
CA SER A 232 2.43 -14.39 -5.04
C SER A 232 3.48 -13.31 -5.28
N ASP A 233 3.14 -12.28 -6.08
CA ASP A 233 4.05 -11.21 -6.49
C ASP A 233 4.05 -10.01 -5.52
N ILE A 234 3.32 -10.12 -4.40
CA ILE A 234 3.24 -9.06 -3.40
C ILE A 234 4.61 -8.78 -2.79
N SER A 235 4.99 -7.51 -2.79
CA SER A 235 6.32 -7.04 -2.35
C SER A 235 6.25 -6.09 -1.15
N TYR A 236 5.10 -5.46 -0.94
CA TYR A 236 4.81 -4.55 0.16
C TYR A 236 3.46 -4.91 0.80
N VAL A 237 3.49 -5.16 2.11
CA VAL A 237 2.29 -5.42 2.91
C VAL A 237 2.32 -4.54 4.15
N ASP A 238 1.27 -3.73 4.31
CA ASP A 238 0.97 -2.99 5.54
C ASP A 238 -0.44 -3.34 6.04
N ILE A 239 -0.47 -4.12 7.13
CA ILE A 239 -1.67 -4.53 7.86
C ILE A 239 -1.72 -3.92 9.26
N SER A 240 -0.93 -2.87 9.53
CA SER A 240 -0.81 -2.31 10.87
C SER A 240 -2.14 -1.79 11.43
N ASN A 241 -2.29 -1.73 12.75
CA ASN A 241 -3.50 -1.22 13.41
C ASN A 241 -4.77 -1.98 12.97
N ASN A 242 -4.75 -3.29 13.17
CA ASN A 242 -5.86 -4.20 12.89
C ASN A 242 -6.01 -5.17 14.10
N GLN A 243 -6.61 -6.34 13.90
CA GLN A 243 -6.88 -7.35 14.93
C GLN A 243 -6.32 -8.73 14.55
N PHE A 244 -5.23 -8.77 13.76
CA PHE A 244 -4.61 -10.03 13.33
C PHE A 244 -4.01 -10.79 14.51
N THR A 245 -4.26 -12.10 14.60
CA THR A 245 -3.61 -13.00 15.57
C THR A 245 -2.56 -13.91 14.94
N GLU A 246 -2.67 -14.10 13.62
CA GLU A 246 -1.79 -14.91 12.80
C GLU A 246 -1.64 -14.25 11.43
N LEU A 247 -0.56 -14.60 10.72
CA LEU A 247 -0.29 -14.11 9.38
C LEU A 247 0.41 -15.21 8.57
N ASP A 248 -0.26 -15.71 7.53
CA ASP A 248 0.31 -16.68 6.60
C ASP A 248 0.94 -15.97 5.40
N LEU A 249 2.26 -16.15 5.23
CA LEU A 249 3.06 -15.62 4.13
C LEU A 249 3.69 -16.73 3.27
N SER A 250 3.18 -17.96 3.35
CA SER A 250 3.75 -19.15 2.68
C SER A 250 3.87 -19.03 1.16
N ALA A 251 3.01 -18.22 0.53
CA ALA A 251 3.03 -17.98 -0.92
C ALA A 251 3.90 -16.77 -1.34
N ASN A 252 4.46 -16.00 -0.41
CA ASN A 252 4.94 -14.63 -0.66
C ASN A 252 6.47 -14.51 -0.55
N SER A 253 7.19 -15.41 -1.23
CA SER A 253 8.67 -15.45 -1.22
C SER A 253 9.36 -14.18 -1.75
N GLY A 254 8.65 -13.37 -2.52
CA GLY A 254 9.09 -12.07 -3.03
C GLY A 254 8.92 -10.89 -2.07
N LEU A 255 8.33 -11.09 -0.89
CA LEU A 255 8.00 -10.00 0.04
C LEU A 255 9.26 -9.27 0.52
N LYS A 256 9.26 -7.94 0.39
CA LYS A 256 10.39 -7.06 0.75
C LYS A 256 10.11 -6.17 1.94
N ARG A 257 8.85 -5.81 2.17
CA ARG A 257 8.44 -4.90 3.24
C ARG A 257 7.20 -5.45 3.91
N LEU A 258 7.31 -5.73 5.20
CA LEU A 258 6.20 -6.15 6.06
C LEU A 258 6.03 -5.18 7.22
N ILE A 259 4.85 -4.57 7.30
CA ILE A 259 4.42 -3.72 8.41
C ILE A 259 3.16 -4.35 9.00
N CYS A 260 3.28 -4.93 10.18
CA CYS A 260 2.19 -5.58 10.92
C CYS A 260 2.08 -5.07 12.36
N GLU A 261 2.55 -3.84 12.61
CA GLU A 261 2.53 -3.20 13.94
C GLU A 261 1.10 -3.03 14.48
N ASN A 262 0.95 -3.00 15.81
CA ASN A 262 -0.34 -2.78 16.47
C ASN A 262 -1.40 -3.82 16.03
N ASN A 263 -1.10 -5.09 16.30
CA ASN A 263 -1.99 -6.23 16.11
C ASN A 263 -1.89 -7.14 17.34
N ASN A 264 -2.47 -8.34 17.25
CA ASN A 264 -2.49 -9.33 18.32
C ASN A 264 -1.69 -10.58 17.92
N ILE A 265 -0.69 -10.44 17.05
CA ILE A 265 0.05 -11.56 16.46
C ILE A 265 0.89 -12.23 17.53
N THR A 266 0.70 -13.54 17.73
CA THR A 266 1.48 -14.34 18.69
C THR A 266 2.64 -15.08 18.04
N GLU A 267 2.54 -15.33 16.73
CA GLU A 267 3.54 -16.05 15.95
C GLU A 267 3.67 -15.46 14.55
N LEU A 268 4.91 -15.32 14.07
CA LEU A 268 5.20 -14.83 12.74
C LEU A 268 6.33 -15.63 12.09
N GLU A 269 6.00 -16.44 11.08
CA GLU A 269 6.96 -17.26 10.35
C GLU A 269 7.58 -16.50 9.17
N LEU A 270 8.87 -16.18 9.25
CA LEU A 270 9.55 -15.34 8.25
C LEU A 270 10.49 -16.10 7.30
N PHE A 271 10.65 -17.42 7.47
CA PHE A 271 11.46 -18.24 6.55
C PHE A 271 10.88 -18.29 5.12
N ASN A 272 9.57 -18.07 4.98
CA ASN A 272 8.90 -17.96 3.69
C ASN A 272 9.08 -16.60 3.01
N ALA A 273 9.66 -15.60 3.70
CA ALA A 273 9.91 -14.26 3.18
C ALA A 273 11.41 -13.88 3.24
N PRO A 274 12.33 -14.66 2.61
CA PRO A 274 13.77 -14.47 2.76
C PRO A 274 14.29 -13.15 2.16
N GLN A 275 13.50 -12.47 1.31
CA GLN A 275 13.85 -11.20 0.66
C GLN A 275 13.53 -9.95 1.50
N LEU A 276 13.05 -10.10 2.73
CA LEU A 276 12.68 -8.98 3.60
C LEU A 276 13.84 -7.99 3.79
N LEU A 277 13.53 -6.72 3.53
CA LEU A 277 14.37 -5.55 3.76
C LEU A 277 13.91 -4.78 5.01
N LEU A 278 12.60 -4.79 5.27
CA LEU A 278 11.96 -4.06 6.35
C LEU A 278 10.93 -4.96 7.04
N LEU A 279 11.10 -5.12 8.34
CA LEU A 279 10.16 -5.79 9.23
C LEU A 279 9.76 -4.83 10.36
N HIS A 280 8.51 -4.43 10.38
CA HIS A 280 7.92 -3.68 11.48
C HIS A 280 6.79 -4.51 12.10
N ALA A 281 7.03 -5.07 13.29
CA ALA A 281 6.10 -5.94 14.01
C ALA A 281 5.94 -5.51 15.48
N SER A 282 6.21 -4.23 15.79
CA SER A 282 6.04 -3.68 17.14
C SER A 282 4.59 -3.74 17.62
N ASN A 283 4.37 -3.74 18.94
CA ASN A 283 3.04 -3.76 19.56
C ASN A 283 2.21 -4.97 19.09
N ASN A 284 2.76 -6.16 19.32
CA ASN A 284 2.13 -7.45 19.10
C ASN A 284 2.30 -8.31 20.36
N LEU A 285 2.05 -9.61 20.27
CA LEU A 285 2.16 -10.57 21.36
C LEU A 285 3.23 -11.64 21.09
N LEU A 286 4.24 -11.32 20.26
CA LEU A 286 5.28 -12.27 19.87
C LEU A 286 6.12 -12.68 21.08
N GLU A 287 6.26 -13.99 21.31
CA GLU A 287 7.12 -14.55 22.36
C GLU A 287 8.50 -14.99 21.83
N ASP A 288 8.57 -15.29 20.53
CA ASP A 288 9.76 -15.66 19.79
C ASP A 288 9.64 -15.22 18.33
N ILE A 289 10.77 -15.00 17.67
CA ILE A 289 10.83 -14.70 16.24
C ILE A 289 12.17 -15.15 15.66
N ASP A 290 12.12 -15.97 14.62
CA ASP A 290 13.31 -16.39 13.87
C ASP A 290 13.50 -15.50 12.65
N ILE A 291 14.57 -14.69 12.66
CA ILE A 291 14.97 -13.87 11.52
C ILE A 291 16.32 -14.28 10.91
N SER A 292 16.82 -15.47 11.27
CA SER A 292 18.15 -15.96 10.86
C SER A 292 18.28 -16.14 9.35
N THR A 293 17.16 -16.35 8.65
CA THR A 293 17.12 -16.53 7.19
C THR A 293 16.95 -15.23 6.41
N ASN A 294 16.57 -14.12 7.07
CA ASN A 294 16.26 -12.84 6.45
C ASN A 294 17.53 -11.96 6.31
N ASN A 295 18.49 -12.44 5.51
CA ASN A 295 19.83 -11.87 5.32
C ASN A 295 19.86 -10.47 4.64
N ASN A 296 18.69 -9.97 4.22
CA ASN A 296 18.54 -8.69 3.54
C ASN A 296 18.00 -7.58 4.45
N LEU A 297 17.64 -7.88 5.70
CA LEU A 297 17.07 -6.93 6.64
C LEU A 297 17.95 -5.68 6.83
N ARG A 298 17.30 -4.53 6.83
CA ARG A 298 17.89 -3.20 7.06
C ARG A 298 17.18 -2.40 8.15
N PHE A 299 15.89 -2.69 8.34
CA PHE A 299 15.02 -2.02 9.30
C PHE A 299 14.23 -3.09 10.05
N VAL A 300 14.40 -3.13 11.37
CA VAL A 300 13.75 -4.11 12.25
C VAL A 300 13.12 -3.37 13.43
N ARG A 301 11.80 -3.48 13.58
CA ARG A 301 11.06 -2.95 14.73
C ARG A 301 10.28 -4.09 15.37
N LEU A 302 10.65 -4.46 16.59
CA LEU A 302 10.09 -5.56 17.38
C LEU A 302 9.68 -5.08 18.79
N GLY A 303 9.58 -3.76 18.98
CA GLY A 303 9.30 -3.18 20.30
C GLY A 303 7.91 -3.55 20.82
N ASN A 304 7.70 -3.50 22.13
CA ASN A 304 6.43 -3.81 22.80
C ASN A 304 5.85 -5.17 22.37
N ASN A 305 6.63 -6.23 22.54
CA ASN A 305 6.21 -7.63 22.39
C ASN A 305 6.46 -8.39 23.71
N ASN A 306 6.35 -9.71 23.69
CA ASN A 306 6.59 -10.60 24.84
C ASN A 306 7.88 -11.42 24.67
N LEU A 307 8.88 -10.90 23.94
CA LEU A 307 10.10 -11.64 23.63
C LEU A 307 10.90 -11.91 24.91
N ASN A 308 11.39 -13.15 25.05
CA ASN A 308 12.27 -13.56 26.17
C ASN A 308 13.74 -13.62 25.77
N THR A 309 13.96 -14.06 24.53
CA THR A 309 15.23 -14.09 23.82
C THR A 309 14.98 -13.69 22.39
N LEU A 310 15.99 -13.18 21.72
CA LEU A 310 15.89 -12.82 20.31
C LEU A 310 17.18 -13.21 19.59
N ASP A 311 17.08 -14.10 18.61
CA ASP A 311 18.21 -14.43 17.74
C ASP A 311 18.08 -13.69 16.41
N ILE A 312 19.02 -12.77 16.20
CA ILE A 312 19.09 -12.00 14.96
C ILE A 312 20.36 -12.30 14.17
N ARG A 313 21.13 -13.33 14.54
CA ARG A 313 22.32 -13.74 13.80
C ARG A 313 21.93 -14.17 12.39
N ASN A 314 22.37 -13.40 11.41
CA ASN A 314 22.09 -13.64 10.00
C ASN A 314 23.34 -13.39 9.13
N THR A 315 24.53 -13.41 9.75
CA THR A 315 25.83 -13.12 9.13
C THR A 315 25.97 -11.70 8.55
N ARG A 316 24.95 -10.85 8.71
CA ARG A 316 24.81 -9.54 8.06
C ARG A 316 24.18 -8.49 8.96
N ASN A 317 24.30 -8.63 10.29
CA ASN A 317 23.81 -7.64 11.26
C ASN A 317 24.29 -6.20 10.97
N TYR A 318 25.50 -6.05 10.43
CA TYR A 318 26.07 -4.75 10.01
C TYR A 318 25.26 -4.01 8.94
N ARG A 319 24.30 -4.66 8.26
CA ARG A 319 23.38 -4.01 7.29
C ARG A 319 22.13 -3.43 7.94
N ILE A 320 21.83 -3.79 9.19
CA ILE A 320 20.67 -3.28 9.92
C ILE A 320 20.99 -1.86 10.39
N SER A 321 20.45 -0.90 9.66
CA SER A 321 20.62 0.54 9.91
C SER A 321 19.70 1.10 10.99
N SER A 322 18.61 0.40 11.30
CA SER A 322 17.68 0.77 12.37
C SER A 322 17.11 -0.49 13.01
N PHE A 323 17.23 -0.58 14.32
CA PHE A 323 16.77 -1.71 15.13
C PHE A 323 16.12 -1.18 16.40
N ASN A 324 14.95 -1.70 16.73
CA ASN A 324 14.28 -1.48 18.02
C ASN A 324 13.68 -2.79 18.53
N ALA A 325 13.97 -3.13 19.78
CA ALA A 325 13.33 -4.20 20.54
C ALA A 325 12.96 -3.75 21.98
N GLU A 326 12.77 -2.45 22.20
CA GLU A 326 12.38 -1.90 23.51
C GLU A 326 10.96 -2.32 23.92
N GLY A 327 10.67 -2.32 25.22
CA GLY A 327 9.34 -2.68 25.72
C GLY A 327 9.07 -4.19 25.75
N ASN A 328 10.11 -5.01 25.60
CA ASN A 328 10.05 -6.46 25.82
C ASN A 328 10.59 -6.75 27.23
N ALA A 329 9.75 -6.61 28.26
CA ALA A 329 10.19 -6.61 29.66
C ALA A 329 10.95 -7.87 30.11
N ASN A 330 10.74 -9.01 29.46
CA ASN A 330 11.41 -10.28 29.75
C ASN A 330 12.59 -10.59 28.80
N LEU A 331 12.90 -9.70 27.85
CA LEU A 331 13.97 -9.91 26.88
C LEU A 331 15.32 -9.80 27.58
N SER A 332 15.92 -10.95 27.85
CA SER A 332 17.20 -11.05 28.58
C SER A 332 18.39 -10.95 27.64
N CYS A 333 18.32 -11.62 26.49
CA CYS A 333 19.45 -11.82 25.60
C CYS A 333 19.06 -11.61 24.14
N ILE A 334 19.91 -10.89 23.42
CA ILE A 334 19.81 -10.67 21.98
C ILE A 334 21.08 -11.23 21.34
N PHE A 335 20.93 -12.32 20.57
CA PHE A 335 22.06 -12.97 19.92
C PHE A 335 22.44 -12.23 18.64
N VAL A 336 23.70 -11.79 18.55
CA VAL A 336 24.21 -10.99 17.43
C VAL A 336 25.47 -11.60 16.82
N ASP A 337 25.77 -11.24 15.56
CA ASP A 337 26.93 -11.78 14.83
C ASP A 337 28.27 -11.36 15.46
N ASP A 338 28.36 -10.12 15.97
CA ASP A 338 29.55 -9.55 16.61
C ASP A 338 29.12 -8.62 17.76
N VAL A 339 29.35 -9.07 19.00
CA VAL A 339 29.00 -8.33 20.24
C VAL A 339 29.84 -7.08 20.48
N GLN A 340 30.96 -6.90 19.76
CA GLN A 340 31.83 -5.72 19.87
C GLN A 340 31.56 -4.70 18.75
N ALA A 341 30.58 -4.96 17.89
CA ALA A 341 30.33 -4.10 16.75
C ALA A 341 29.80 -2.73 17.14
N SER A 342 30.35 -1.68 16.53
CA SER A 342 30.01 -0.29 16.86
C SER A 342 28.58 0.10 16.49
N TYR A 343 27.94 -0.58 15.53
CA TYR A 343 26.55 -0.29 15.14
C TYR A 343 25.55 -0.65 16.23
N LEU A 344 25.90 -1.55 17.16
CA LEU A 344 25.03 -1.95 18.26
C LEU A 344 24.69 -0.79 19.20
N THR A 345 25.52 0.26 19.27
CA THR A 345 25.24 1.43 20.12
C THR A 345 24.08 2.29 19.59
N SER A 346 23.68 2.09 18.33
CA SER A 346 22.54 2.77 17.72
C SER A 346 21.24 1.98 17.81
N TRP A 347 21.30 0.76 18.35
CA TRP A 347 20.16 -0.13 18.49
C TRP A 347 19.42 0.14 19.78
N GLU A 348 18.11 0.25 19.69
CA GLU A 348 17.20 0.56 20.80
C GLU A 348 16.76 -0.76 21.45
N ILE A 349 17.17 -0.99 22.71
CA ILE A 349 16.86 -2.20 23.48
C ILE A 349 16.55 -1.84 24.93
N ASP A 350 15.82 -2.71 25.64
CA ASP A 350 15.60 -2.52 27.07
C ASP A 350 16.91 -2.58 27.86
N SER A 351 17.00 -1.77 28.92
CA SER A 351 18.21 -1.72 29.77
C SER A 351 18.55 -3.04 30.47
N ALA A 352 17.60 -3.98 30.55
CA ALA A 352 17.80 -5.32 31.10
C ALA A 352 18.32 -6.32 30.04
N SER A 353 18.24 -5.98 28.76
CA SER A 353 18.68 -6.84 27.65
C SER A 353 20.17 -6.70 27.38
N HIS A 354 20.80 -7.80 26.98
CA HIS A 354 22.23 -7.86 26.68
C HIS A 354 22.51 -8.48 25.31
N PHE A 355 23.43 -7.89 24.56
CA PHE A 355 23.95 -8.52 23.35
C PHE A 355 24.91 -9.65 23.70
N VAL A 356 24.68 -10.83 23.11
CA VAL A 356 25.46 -12.04 23.36
C VAL A 356 25.82 -12.74 22.05
N ALA A 357 26.91 -13.50 22.04
CA ALA A 357 27.29 -14.31 20.87
C ALA A 357 26.77 -15.75 21.00
N THR A 358 26.70 -16.26 22.24
CA THR A 358 26.37 -17.65 22.54
C THR A 358 25.39 -17.78 23.70
N GLU A 359 24.73 -18.93 23.80
CA GLU A 359 23.81 -19.23 24.91
C GLU A 359 24.53 -19.32 26.25
N SER A 360 25.82 -19.70 26.25
CA SER A 360 26.63 -19.71 27.47
C SER A 360 26.75 -18.30 28.06
N ASP A 361 26.93 -17.29 27.20
CA ASP A 361 27.04 -15.90 27.63
C ASP A 361 25.71 -15.42 28.24
N CYS A 362 24.60 -15.77 27.60
CA CYS A 362 23.26 -15.47 28.09
C CYS A 362 22.99 -16.07 29.49
N ASN A 363 23.28 -17.36 29.66
CA ASN A 363 23.08 -18.08 30.92
C ASN A 363 24.00 -17.57 32.05
N SER A 364 25.18 -17.06 31.71
CA SER A 364 26.11 -16.49 32.70
C SER A 364 25.64 -15.15 33.29
N LEU A 365 24.72 -14.48 32.61
CA LEU A 365 24.19 -13.16 32.95
C LEU A 365 22.79 -13.24 33.60
N SER A 366 22.06 -14.35 33.43
CA SER A 366 20.77 -14.59 34.08
C SER A 366 20.93 -14.89 35.59
N ARG A 367 20.27 -14.11 36.45
CA ARG A 367 20.15 -14.43 37.89
C ARG A 367 19.11 -15.53 38.09
N GLU A 368 19.55 -16.59 38.78
CA GLU A 368 18.87 -17.86 39.05
C GLU A 368 18.51 -18.70 37.81
N VAL A 369 19.26 -19.78 37.64
CA VAL A 369 18.87 -20.93 36.82
C VAL A 369 17.60 -21.53 37.45
N VAL A 370 16.44 -21.06 37.02
CA VAL A 370 15.22 -21.85 37.11
C VAL A 370 15.52 -23.10 36.28
N ALA A 371 15.47 -24.28 36.91
CA ALA A 371 15.58 -25.54 36.19
C ALA A 371 14.50 -25.56 35.10
N GLN A 372 14.89 -25.31 33.84
CA GLN A 372 13.98 -25.39 32.71
C GLN A 372 13.48 -26.83 32.63
N ASN A 373 12.17 -27.01 32.74
CA ASN A 373 11.54 -28.26 32.36
C ASN A 373 11.74 -28.41 30.85
N LEU A 374 12.18 -29.59 30.41
CA LEU A 374 12.29 -29.90 28.99
C LEU A 374 10.88 -29.85 28.39
N GLU A 375 10.60 -28.86 27.55
CA GLU A 375 9.34 -28.73 26.82
C GLU A 375 9.66 -28.40 25.36
N PHE A 376 8.95 -29.02 24.41
CA PHE A 376 9.17 -28.74 22.99
C PHE A 376 7.94 -28.97 22.13
N VAL A 377 7.88 -28.29 21.00
CA VAL A 377 6.87 -28.49 19.95
C VAL A 377 7.56 -28.97 18.68
N MET A 378 6.92 -29.89 17.94
CA MET A 378 7.43 -30.42 16.68
C MET A 378 6.46 -30.08 15.55
N TYR A 379 6.99 -29.61 14.43
CA TYR A 379 6.20 -29.23 13.25
C TYR A 379 7.05 -29.32 11.97
N PRO A 380 6.44 -29.47 10.79
CA PRO A 380 5.04 -29.80 10.59
C PRO A 380 4.73 -31.25 11.02
N ASN A 381 3.47 -31.53 11.36
CA ASN A 381 2.96 -32.89 11.60
C ASN A 381 1.67 -33.06 10.79
N PRO A 382 1.69 -33.74 9.62
CA PRO A 382 2.78 -34.58 9.11
C PRO A 382 3.99 -33.82 8.56
N ALA A 383 5.18 -34.42 8.62
CA ALA A 383 6.42 -33.89 8.04
C ALA A 383 6.80 -34.58 6.73
N THR A 384 7.32 -33.81 5.76
CA THR A 384 7.79 -34.34 4.46
C THR A 384 9.32 -34.25 4.36
N ASP A 385 9.89 -33.03 4.40
CA ASP A 385 11.31 -32.84 4.17
C ASP A 385 12.12 -32.63 5.46
N TYR A 386 11.63 -31.76 6.33
CA TYR A 386 12.25 -31.40 7.59
C TYR A 386 11.23 -31.42 8.72
N LEU A 387 11.67 -31.86 9.89
CA LEU A 387 10.94 -31.73 11.15
C LEU A 387 11.68 -30.70 12.01
N HIS A 388 10.97 -29.64 12.36
CA HIS A 388 11.46 -28.49 13.14
C HIS A 388 11.04 -28.62 14.60
N PHE A 389 11.86 -28.10 15.50
CA PHE A 389 11.66 -28.14 16.94
C PHE A 389 11.66 -26.72 17.52
N LYS A 390 10.59 -26.37 18.24
CA LYS A 390 10.46 -25.13 19.03
C LYS A 390 10.70 -25.39 20.51
N ASN A 391 11.15 -24.35 21.22
CA ASN A 391 11.46 -24.36 22.66
C ASN A 391 12.49 -25.42 23.07
N LEU A 392 13.26 -25.94 22.12
CA LEU A 392 14.27 -26.93 22.40
C LEU A 392 15.52 -26.25 22.97
N ASN A 393 16.01 -26.76 24.10
CA ASN A 393 17.33 -26.40 24.62
C ASN A 393 18.44 -26.75 23.60
N SER A 394 19.50 -25.93 23.54
CA SER A 394 20.71 -26.31 22.80
C SER A 394 21.37 -27.55 23.40
N ASN A 395 22.05 -28.32 22.57
CA ASN A 395 22.68 -29.60 22.93
C ASN A 395 21.70 -30.68 23.40
N ALA A 396 20.40 -30.54 23.13
CA ALA A 396 19.45 -31.62 23.31
C ALA A 396 19.66 -32.68 22.23
N ASN A 397 19.57 -33.94 22.61
CA ASN A 397 19.66 -35.07 21.71
C ASN A 397 18.27 -35.42 21.18
N ILE A 398 18.13 -35.37 19.86
CA ILE A 398 16.94 -35.77 19.13
C ILE A 398 17.19 -37.15 18.54
N ASP A 399 16.42 -38.12 19.02
CA ASP A 399 16.39 -39.48 18.48
C ASP A 399 15.04 -39.74 17.83
N ILE A 400 15.04 -40.19 16.57
CA ILE A 400 13.85 -40.66 15.89
C ILE A 400 13.87 -42.18 15.87
N TYR A 401 12.83 -42.81 16.41
CA TYR A 401 12.62 -44.24 16.42
C TYR A 401 11.44 -44.61 15.53
N SER A 402 11.56 -45.74 14.83
CA SER A 402 10.40 -46.42 14.24
C SER A 402 9.44 -46.91 15.33
N VAL A 403 8.19 -47.24 14.97
CA VAL A 403 7.21 -47.84 15.90
C VAL A 403 7.67 -49.15 16.55
N ASN A 404 8.64 -49.85 15.94
CA ASN A 404 9.23 -51.07 16.48
C ASN A 404 10.41 -50.79 17.44
N GLY A 405 10.72 -49.51 17.72
CA GLY A 405 11.79 -49.11 18.64
C GLY A 405 13.19 -49.06 18.03
N GLN A 406 13.35 -49.26 16.71
CA GLN A 406 14.64 -49.09 16.04
C GLN A 406 14.95 -47.60 15.87
N LEU A 407 16.12 -47.15 16.32
CA LEU A 407 16.66 -45.81 16.05
C LEU A 407 16.93 -45.67 14.54
N VAL A 408 16.29 -44.71 13.90
CA VAL A 408 16.40 -44.45 12.45
C VAL A 408 17.15 -43.16 12.14
N LYS A 409 17.15 -42.18 13.07
CA LYS A 409 17.89 -40.94 12.93
C LYS A 409 18.28 -40.38 14.29
N HIS A 410 19.44 -39.74 14.36
CA HIS A 410 19.95 -39.09 15.56
C HIS A 410 20.57 -37.75 15.17
N GLN A 411 20.30 -36.72 15.95
CA GLN A 411 20.91 -35.42 15.81
C GLN A 411 21.01 -34.73 17.17
N THR A 412 22.12 -34.08 17.45
CA THR A 412 22.24 -33.15 18.57
C THR A 412 21.92 -31.75 18.08
N THR A 413 21.08 -31.00 18.81
CA THR A 413 20.79 -29.62 18.42
C THR A 413 22.03 -28.75 18.46
N THR A 414 22.14 -27.88 17.47
CA THR A 414 23.22 -26.90 17.39
C THR A 414 22.62 -25.49 17.52
N PRO A 415 23.42 -24.50 17.95
CA PRO A 415 22.97 -23.10 18.00
C PRO A 415 22.57 -22.49 16.65
N GLN A 416 22.71 -23.23 15.54
CA GLN A 416 22.53 -22.78 14.16
C GLN A 416 21.35 -23.48 13.46
N GLY A 417 20.59 -24.33 14.16
CA GLY A 417 19.41 -24.96 13.60
C GLY A 417 18.82 -26.09 14.46
N ASN A 418 17.52 -25.97 14.71
CA ASN A 418 16.69 -26.95 15.43
C ASN A 418 15.80 -27.74 14.47
N SER A 419 16.35 -28.22 13.35
CA SER A 419 15.63 -29.04 12.37
C SER A 419 16.39 -30.33 12.04
N ILE A 420 15.64 -31.40 11.81
CA ILE A 420 16.14 -32.69 11.36
C ILE A 420 15.53 -33.00 9.99
N ASN A 421 16.38 -33.27 9.00
CA ASN A 421 15.91 -33.73 7.70
C ASN A 421 15.21 -35.09 7.90
N VAL A 422 13.99 -35.27 7.40
CA VAL A 422 13.24 -36.53 7.44
C VAL A 422 12.88 -37.07 6.06
N SER A 423 13.23 -36.36 4.98
CA SER A 423 12.97 -36.76 3.58
C SER A 423 13.44 -38.17 3.19
N SER A 424 14.43 -38.72 3.92
CA SER A 424 14.95 -40.06 3.68
C SER A 424 14.17 -41.19 4.39
N LEU A 425 13.18 -40.84 5.21
CA LEU A 425 12.37 -41.79 5.97
C LEU A 425 11.13 -42.17 5.16
N SER A 426 10.75 -43.45 5.21
CA SER A 426 9.51 -43.91 4.58
C SER A 426 8.28 -43.33 5.27
N SER A 427 7.21 -43.09 4.52
CA SER A 427 5.93 -42.64 5.07
C SER A 427 5.45 -43.56 6.21
N GLY A 428 5.06 -42.98 7.34
CA GLY A 428 4.63 -43.73 8.52
C GLY A 428 4.67 -42.96 9.82
N LEU A 429 4.30 -43.65 10.91
CA LEU A 429 4.36 -43.09 12.27
C LEU A 429 5.76 -43.31 12.88
N TYR A 430 6.28 -42.29 13.56
CA TYR A 430 7.56 -42.33 14.27
C TYR A 430 7.44 -41.79 15.69
N LEU A 431 8.38 -42.18 16.55
CA LEU A 431 8.54 -41.66 17.91
C LEU A 431 9.78 -40.78 17.95
N VAL A 432 9.62 -39.53 18.35
CA VAL A 432 10.72 -38.58 18.49
C VAL A 432 10.96 -38.38 19.98
N LYS A 433 12.14 -38.79 20.43
CA LYS A 433 12.59 -38.60 21.81
C LYS A 433 13.62 -37.47 21.83
N VAL A 434 13.31 -36.44 22.60
CA VAL A 434 14.25 -35.37 22.91
C VAL A 434 14.77 -35.59 24.31
N SER A 435 16.09 -35.53 24.49
CA SER A 435 16.76 -35.67 25.78
C SER A 435 17.68 -34.49 26.05
N TYR A 436 17.57 -33.87 27.22
CA TYR A 436 18.42 -32.77 27.66
C TYR A 436 18.77 -32.94 29.15
N LEU A 437 20.05 -32.91 29.48
CA LEU A 437 20.57 -33.22 30.81
C LEU A 437 19.99 -34.55 31.34
N ASN A 438 19.20 -34.50 32.42
CA ASN A 438 18.59 -35.67 33.06
C ASN A 438 17.10 -35.86 32.70
N GLN A 439 16.58 -35.12 31.72
CA GLN A 439 15.18 -35.17 31.30
C GLN A 439 15.06 -35.72 29.88
N SER A 440 13.96 -36.42 29.60
CA SER A 440 13.61 -36.81 28.23
C SER A 440 12.11 -36.83 28.03
N ILE A 441 11.63 -36.29 26.90
CA ILE A 441 10.23 -36.36 26.47
C ILE A 441 10.16 -37.05 25.12
N THR A 442 9.14 -37.89 24.93
CA THR A 442 8.87 -38.58 23.65
C THR A 442 7.51 -38.16 23.11
N LYS A 443 7.47 -37.73 21.84
CA LYS A 443 6.24 -37.37 21.12
C LYS A 443 6.12 -38.19 19.82
N LYS A 444 4.88 -38.33 19.34
CA LYS A 444 4.58 -39.02 18.07
C LYS A 444 4.62 -38.02 16.91
N ILE A 445 5.06 -38.46 15.74
CA ILE A 445 5.04 -37.68 14.49
C ILE A 445 4.61 -38.57 13.32
N LEU A 446 3.87 -38.01 12.37
CA LEU A 446 3.60 -38.63 11.08
C LEU A 446 4.62 -38.11 10.05
N ILE A 447 5.21 -39.00 9.27
CA ILE A 447 6.05 -38.66 8.11
C ILE A 447 5.32 -39.10 6.83
N ASN A 448 5.27 -38.23 5.83
CA ASN A 448 4.60 -38.45 4.55
C ASN A 448 5.54 -38.91 3.44
#